data_AF-A0A5K1AL54-F1
#
_entry.id   AF-A0A5K1AL54-F1
#
_cell.length_a   1.000
_cell.length_b   1.000
_cell.length_c   1.000
_cell.angle_alpha   90.00
_cell.angle_beta   90.00
_cell.angle_gamma   90.00
#
_symmetry.space_group_name_H-M   'P 1'
#
loop_
_entity.id
_entity.type
_entity.pdbx_description
1 polymer ?
#
loop_
_entity_poly.entity_id
_entity_poly.type
_entity_poly.pdbx_seq_one_letter_code
_entity_poly.pdbx_strand_id
1 'polypeptide(L)' 'GQAASNVQIVTDNGSNYRSANYILEGRYPNMFTTSCIAHCINLMLEDIN' A
#
# COMPACT_ATOMS: atom_id res chain seq x y z
N GLY A 1 -5.41 28.79 6.15
CA GLY A 1 -5.26 27.45 6.77
C GLY A 1 -4.54 26.56 5.79
N GLN A 2 -3.47 25.89 6.20
CA GLN A 2 -2.70 25.00 5.31
C GLN A 2 -3.54 23.76 4.95
N ALA A 3 -3.62 23.44 3.66
CA ALA A 3 -4.15 22.17 3.19
C ALA A 3 -3.14 21.07 3.55
N ALA A 4 -3.53 20.12 4.40
CA ALA A 4 -2.72 18.94 4.66
C ALA A 4 -2.75 18.05 3.41
N SER A 5 -1.62 17.95 2.71
CA SER A 5 -1.46 17.05 1.57
C SER A 5 -1.39 15.61 2.08
N ASN A 6 -2.44 14.83 1.86
CA ASN A 6 -2.42 13.39 2.13
C ASN A 6 -1.60 12.70 1.04
N VAL A 7 -0.60 11.90 1.45
CA VAL A 7 0.25 11.14 0.53
C VAL A 7 -0.17 9.67 0.61
N GLN A 8 -0.55 9.09 -0.52
CA GLN A 8 -0.92 7.67 -0.62
C GLN A 8 0.14 6.89 -1.39
N ILE A 9 0.62 5.80 -0.79
CA ILE A 9 1.62 4.91 -1.38
C ILE A 9 0.92 3.60 -1.74
N VAL A 10 1.04 3.19 -3.01
CA VAL A 10 0.53 1.91 -3.53
C VAL A 10 1.72 1.02 -3.78
N THR A 11 1.77 -0.15 -3.16
CA THR A 11 2.94 -1.05 -3.23
C THR A 11 2.53 -2.52 -3.29
N ASP A 12 3.32 -3.34 -3.99
CA ASP A 12 3.11 -4.79 -4.11
C ASP A 12 3.00 -5.46 -2.72
N ASN A 13 2.13 -6.48 -2.60
CA ASN A 13 1.82 -7.17 -1.35
C ASN A 13 2.92 -8.15 -0.89
N GLY A 14 4.19 -7.86 -1.17
CA GLY A 14 5.31 -8.67 -0.69
C GLY A 14 5.37 -8.67 0.84
N SER A 15 5.86 -9.76 1.45
CA SER A 15 5.99 -9.90 2.92
C SER A 15 6.77 -8.76 3.59
N ASN A 16 7.66 -8.10 2.84
CA ASN A 16 8.45 -6.95 3.28
C ASN A 16 7.63 -5.65 3.41
N TYR A 17 6.45 -5.58 2.79
CA TYR A 17 5.56 -4.43 2.83
C TYR A 17 5.12 -4.10 4.26
N ARG A 18 4.72 -5.12 5.03
CA ARG A 18 4.14 -4.90 6.37
C ARG A 18 5.13 -4.24 7.32
N SER A 19 6.39 -4.65 7.26
CA SER A 19 7.48 -4.10 8.08
C SER A 19 7.88 -2.69 7.64
N ALA A 20 7.99 -2.46 6.33
CA ALA A 20 8.29 -1.13 5.79
C ALA A 20 7.16 -0.14 6.06
N ASN A 21 5.90 -0.59 5.94
CA ASN A 21 4.73 0.21 6.22
C ASN A 21 4.71 0.71 7.67
N TYR A 22 4.97 -0.19 8.62
CA TYR A 22 5.00 0.15 10.05
C TYR A 22 6.05 1.22 10.38
N ILE A 23 7.22 1.16 9.73
CA ILE A 23 8.29 2.16 9.90
C ILE A 23 7.87 3.51 9.29
N LEU A 24 7.20 3.50 8.14
CA LEU A 24 6.76 4.71 7.45
C LEU A 24 5.60 5.40 8.16
N GLU A 25 4.60 4.65 8.63
CA GLU A 25 3.46 5.18 9.42
C GLU A 25 3.95 5.83 10.73
N GLY A 26 4.95 5.24 11.39
CA GLY A 26 5.55 5.83 12.60
C GLY A 26 6.35 7.12 12.33
N ARG A 27 6.90 7.28 11.12
CA ARG A 27 7.72 8.44 10.75
C ARG A 27 6.92 9.56 10.09
N TYR A 28 5.80 9.20 9.44
CA TYR A 28 4.96 10.11 8.67
C TYR A 28 3.48 9.80 8.96
N PRO A 29 2.88 10.43 10.00
CA PRO A 29 1.49 10.16 10.39
C PRO A 29 0.44 10.57 9.34
N ASN A 30 0.86 11.25 8.25
CA ASN A 30 0.01 11.66 7.14
C ASN A 30 0.24 10.79 5.86
N MET A 31 0.98 9.69 5.98
CA MET A 31 1.21 8.74 4.88
C MET A 31 0.32 7.52 5.07
N PHE A 32 -0.47 7.23 4.04
CA PHE A 32 -1.36 6.07 4.00
C PHE A 32 -0.87 5.10 2.94
N THR A 33 -0.79 3.84 3.31
CA THR A 33 -0.14 2.81 2.49
C THR A 33 -1.18 1.74 2.22
N THR A 34 -1.41 1.47 0.94
CA THR A 34 -2.39 0.50 0.48
C THR A 34 -1.66 -0.57 -0.32
N SER A 35 -1.96 -1.82 0.01
CA SER A 35 -1.47 -2.96 -0.76
C SER A 35 -2.04 -2.87 -2.18
N CYS A 36 -1.17 -2.92 -3.17
CA CYS A 36 -1.53 -3.04 -4.56
C CYS A 36 -2.18 -4.40 -4.77
N ILE A 37 -3.49 -4.39 -4.95
CA ILE A 37 -4.28 -5.62 -5.16
C ILE A 37 -4.10 -6.12 -6.61
N ALA A 38 -3.35 -5.40 -7.47
CA ALA A 38 -3.12 -5.79 -8.86
C ALA A 38 -2.58 -7.23 -8.98
N HIS A 39 -1.71 -7.67 -8.06
CA HIS A 39 -1.23 -9.05 -8.03
C HIS A 39 -2.36 -10.04 -7.67
N CYS A 40 -3.14 -9.75 -6.64
CA CYS A 40 -4.28 -10.60 -6.26
C CYS A 40 -5.35 -10.65 -7.36
N ILE A 41 -5.61 -9.54 -8.04
CA ILE A 41 -6.54 -9.47 -9.17
C ILE A 41 -6.00 -10.31 -10.34
N ASN A 42 -4.70 -10.22 -10.64
CA ASN A 42 -4.08 -11.04 -11.68
C ASN A 42 -4.21 -12.55 -11.36
N LEU A 43 -3.93 -12.96 -10.12
CA LEU A 43 -4.09 -14.35 -9.69
C LEU A 43 -5.56 -14.82 -9.72
N MET A 44 -6.49 -13.99 -9.28
CA MET A 44 -7.93 -14.31 -9.36
C MET A 44 -8.42 -14.43 -10.80
N LEU A 45 -7.87 -13.63 -11.73
CA LEU A 45 -8.20 -13.70 -13.15
C LEU A 45 -7.56 -14.92 -13.83
N GLU A 46 -6.36 -15.35 -13.42
CA GLU A 46 -5.77 -16.61 -13.88
C GLU A 46 -6.55 -17.85 -13.43
N ASP A 47 -7.18 -17.80 -12.25
CA ASP A 47 -7.97 -18.92 -11.69
C ASP A 47 -9.36 -19.08 -12.35
N ILE A 48 -9.84 -18.05 -13.06
CA ILE A 48 -11.13 -18.07 -13.78
C ILE A 48 -11.02 -18.74 -15.17
N ASN A 49 -9.81 -19.14 -15.59
CA ASN A 49 -9.53 -19.73 -16.90
C ASN A 49 -9.77 -21.25 -16.97
#